data_AF-Q4SQP1-F1
#
_entry.id   AF-Q4SQP1-F1
#
_cell.length_a   1.000
_cell.length_b   1.000
_cell.length_c   1.000
_cell.angle_alpha   90.00
_cell.angle_beta   90.00
_cell.angle_gamma   90.00
#
_symmetry.space_group_name_H-M   'P 1'
#
loop_
_entity.id
_entity.type
_entity.pdbx_description
1 polymer ?
#
loop_
_entity_poly.entity_id
_entity_poly.type
_entity_poly.pdbx_seq_one_letter_code
_entity_poly.pdbx_strand_id
1 'polypeptide(L)'
;MGAIPSGFRASTLNKLLIDEGITYRGSHYVQPELSQSQLSFNDLFLDPDTGRVRARDVTTCVCFTLWSCRMIPTPGVGLQVLSRHVRLCATDGTRVLSNIHTVRATYSPKNPKTWSFSPQTAGILPTLLSGHCFLRCNSDSPELGILFELGVTFIRNSTGERGEMSCGWAFLRLSDDAGNPLPNRTYELQVNGGIPYEKDVAVEASAMRGSPTGMFKQMFQARRQPTLVVKLKSANSHLRTQLSLLPDTLLHCLSCVDLLVLHRQLLADTLLMDRPTMQAADFLFSPVLSTFPLLLDQPDLLDALRSAWIDAENNMSRSQKRDFCFLKQEFVKVYLSSVYFLLHSASLPSHRWADPSCEEQRARVIYDTLSSLKHNQHPSSSSAGPEVFVDAARQHLAFDLSELTFDFLSVAR
;
A
#
# COMPACT_ATOMS: atom_id res chain seq x y z
N MET A 1 -22.39 22.36 -18.83
CA MET A 1 -21.36 21.35 -18.52
C MET A 1 -20.19 22.05 -17.87
N GLY A 2 -19.85 21.75 -16.61
CA GLY A 2 -18.67 22.34 -15.98
C GLY A 2 -17.40 21.85 -16.69
N ALA A 3 -16.55 22.77 -17.16
CA ALA A 3 -15.34 22.40 -17.90
C ALA A 3 -14.39 21.60 -16.99
N ILE A 4 -13.95 20.42 -17.47
CA ILE A 4 -12.83 19.68 -16.89
C ILE A 4 -11.55 20.47 -17.23
N PRO A 5 -10.62 20.69 -16.28
CA PRO A 5 -9.36 21.36 -16.57
C PRO A 5 -8.60 20.70 -17.72
N SER A 6 -8.00 21.50 -18.61
CA SER A 6 -7.37 21.03 -19.86
C SER A 6 -6.24 20.01 -19.64
N GLY A 7 -5.55 20.07 -18.49
CA GLY A 7 -4.49 19.13 -18.13
C GLY A 7 -4.97 17.78 -17.60
N PHE A 8 -6.27 17.60 -17.35
CA PHE A 8 -6.78 16.36 -16.76
C PHE A 8 -6.93 15.26 -17.81
N ARG A 9 -6.65 14.01 -17.43
CA ARG A 9 -6.74 12.82 -18.28
C ARG A 9 -7.35 11.65 -17.51
N ALA A 10 -7.66 10.56 -18.22
CA ALA A 10 -7.90 9.28 -17.55
C ALA A 10 -6.64 8.87 -16.77
N SER A 11 -6.80 8.32 -15.56
CA SER A 11 -5.64 7.92 -14.75
C SER A 11 -4.95 6.69 -15.36
N THR A 12 -3.64 6.83 -15.59
CA THR A 12 -2.80 5.79 -16.19
C THR A 12 -2.56 4.66 -15.20
N LEU A 13 -2.23 4.98 -13.95
CA LEU A 13 -2.00 3.97 -12.91
C LEU A 13 -3.32 3.29 -12.49
N ASN A 14 -4.46 4.02 -12.52
CA ASN A 14 -5.76 3.38 -12.32
C ASN A 14 -6.04 2.38 -13.43
N LYS A 15 -5.80 2.75 -14.69
CA LYS A 15 -6.01 1.86 -15.83
C LYS A 15 -5.20 0.57 -15.67
N LEU A 16 -3.92 0.67 -15.31
CA LEU A 16 -3.10 -0.52 -15.03
C LEU A 16 -3.66 -1.38 -13.89
N LEU A 17 -4.14 -0.77 -12.79
CA LEU A 17 -4.73 -1.52 -11.67
C LEU A 17 -6.03 -2.25 -12.03
N ILE A 18 -6.78 -1.77 -13.01
CA ILE A 18 -8.03 -2.37 -13.46
C ILE A 18 -7.79 -3.40 -14.56
N ASP A 19 -6.98 -3.05 -15.57
CA ASP A 19 -6.80 -3.85 -16.78
C ASP A 19 -5.83 -5.03 -16.57
N GLU A 20 -4.81 -4.87 -15.71
CA GLU A 20 -3.72 -5.85 -15.54
C GLU A 20 -3.90 -6.73 -14.29
N GLY A 21 -5.11 -6.73 -13.73
CA GLY A 21 -5.52 -7.62 -12.63
C GLY A 21 -4.66 -7.48 -11.37
N ILE A 22 -3.94 -8.55 -11.01
CA ILE A 22 -3.11 -8.61 -9.80
C ILE A 22 -1.68 -8.10 -10.03
N THR A 23 -1.25 -7.94 -11.28
CA THR A 23 0.16 -7.70 -11.65
C THR A 23 0.78 -6.52 -10.93
N TYR A 24 0.03 -5.44 -10.70
CA TYR A 24 0.52 -4.23 -10.03
C TYR A 24 0.02 -4.08 -8.59
N ARG A 25 -0.50 -5.15 -8.00
CA ARG A 25 -1.06 -5.13 -6.64
C ARG A 25 -0.02 -5.51 -5.59
N GLY A 26 -0.25 -5.06 -4.35
CA GLY A 26 0.64 -5.41 -3.23
C GLY A 26 0.64 -6.92 -2.98
N SER A 27 -0.52 -7.56 -3.15
CA SER A 27 -0.69 -9.01 -3.05
C SER A 27 0.24 -9.81 -3.95
N HIS A 28 0.54 -9.31 -5.15
CA HIS A 28 1.47 -9.96 -6.07
C HIS A 28 2.94 -9.76 -5.65
N TYR A 29 3.34 -8.55 -5.25
CA TYR A 29 4.74 -8.23 -4.92
C TYR A 29 5.22 -8.75 -3.55
N VAL A 30 4.32 -9.21 -2.68
CA VAL A 30 4.71 -9.86 -1.41
C VAL A 30 5.05 -11.35 -1.58
N GLN A 31 4.60 -11.95 -2.69
CA GLN A 31 4.88 -13.34 -3.04
C GLN A 31 6.35 -13.54 -3.39
N PRO A 32 6.90 -14.75 -3.22
CA PRO A 32 8.27 -15.03 -3.58
C PRO A 32 8.43 -15.05 -5.11
N GLU A 33 9.59 -14.63 -5.58
CA GLU A 33 9.95 -14.66 -6.99
C GLU A 33 10.74 -15.93 -7.30
N LEU A 34 10.38 -16.65 -8.35
CA LEU A 34 11.14 -17.81 -8.80
C LEU A 34 12.39 -17.37 -9.57
N SER A 35 13.47 -18.14 -9.41
CA SER A 35 14.64 -18.00 -10.26
C SER A 35 14.32 -18.38 -11.71
N GLN A 36 15.21 -18.02 -12.64
CA GLN A 36 15.05 -18.34 -14.06
C GLN A 36 14.88 -19.84 -14.34
N SER A 37 15.47 -20.71 -13.52
CA SER A 37 15.32 -22.17 -13.64
C SER A 37 14.02 -22.69 -13.04
N GLN A 38 13.29 -21.86 -12.27
CA GLN A 38 12.14 -22.21 -11.45
C GLN A 38 12.41 -23.30 -10.39
N LEU A 39 13.68 -23.60 -10.12
CA LEU A 39 14.09 -24.63 -9.14
C LEU A 39 14.39 -24.06 -7.74
N SER A 40 14.51 -22.74 -7.64
CA SER A 40 14.74 -22.03 -6.38
C SER A 40 14.08 -20.65 -6.43
N PHE A 41 13.99 -19.98 -5.30
CA PHE A 41 13.56 -18.59 -5.24
C PHE A 41 14.71 -17.64 -5.56
N ASN A 42 14.40 -16.52 -6.21
CA ASN A 42 15.31 -15.45 -6.55
C ASN A 42 15.51 -14.46 -5.38
N ASP A 43 14.50 -14.32 -4.52
CA ASP A 43 14.44 -13.27 -3.49
C ASP A 43 14.11 -13.79 -2.06
N LEU A 44 14.01 -15.10 -1.85
CA LEU A 44 13.69 -15.73 -0.55
C LEU A 44 14.78 -16.72 -0.13
N PHE A 45 15.50 -16.40 0.95
CA PHE A 45 16.60 -17.21 1.48
C PHE A 45 16.60 -17.20 3.00
N LEU A 46 17.11 -18.27 3.60
CA LEU A 46 17.39 -18.35 5.03
C LEU A 46 18.89 -18.17 5.33
N ASP A 47 19.16 -17.51 6.43
CA ASP A 47 20.45 -17.52 7.09
C ASP A 47 20.61 -18.87 7.83
N PRO A 48 21.63 -19.67 7.50
CA PRO A 48 21.76 -21.03 8.01
C PRO A 48 22.04 -21.09 9.51
N ASP A 49 22.66 -20.05 10.07
CA ASP A 49 23.05 -20.01 11.48
C ASP A 49 21.87 -19.61 12.38
N THR A 50 21.03 -18.71 11.89
CA THR A 50 19.93 -18.13 12.68
C THR A 50 18.55 -18.69 12.32
N GLY A 51 18.41 -19.36 11.17
CA GLY A 51 17.13 -19.81 10.65
C GLY A 51 16.18 -18.66 10.29
N ARG A 52 16.69 -17.43 10.16
CA ARG A 52 15.90 -16.23 9.80
C ARG A 52 16.00 -15.94 8.32
N VAL A 53 15.05 -15.20 7.78
CA VAL A 53 15.16 -14.63 6.43
C VAL A 53 16.48 -13.88 6.34
N ARG A 54 17.25 -14.18 5.29
CA ARG A 54 18.52 -13.54 5.03
C ARG A 54 18.27 -12.12 4.53
N ALA A 55 18.96 -11.16 5.15
CA ALA A 55 18.95 -9.78 4.68
C ALA A 55 19.48 -9.69 3.24
N ARG A 56 18.79 -8.90 2.41
CA ARG A 56 19.16 -8.61 1.03
C ARG A 56 19.36 -7.11 0.83
N ASP A 57 20.52 -6.78 0.30
CA ASP A 57 20.82 -5.47 -0.23
C ASP A 57 20.20 -5.34 -1.63
N VAL A 58 19.63 -4.19 -1.89
CA VAL A 58 19.01 -3.84 -3.18
C VAL A 58 19.60 -2.52 -3.66
N THR A 59 19.60 -2.31 -4.98
CA THR A 59 20.13 -1.08 -5.58
C THR A 59 19.54 0.18 -4.95
N THR A 60 18.23 0.20 -4.71
CA THR A 60 17.55 1.33 -4.08
C THR A 60 16.60 0.92 -2.96
N CYS A 61 16.85 1.45 -1.76
CA CYS A 61 15.95 1.36 -0.62
C CYS A 61 15.78 2.73 0.03
N VAL A 62 14.66 3.41 -0.23
CA VAL A 62 14.39 4.77 0.28
C VAL A 62 13.13 4.84 1.13
N CYS A 63 13.18 5.65 2.18
CA CYS A 63 12.00 6.04 2.96
C CYS A 63 11.62 7.47 2.60
N PHE A 64 10.33 7.73 2.44
CA PHE A 64 9.86 9.06 2.09
C PHE A 64 8.51 9.38 2.73
N THR A 65 8.15 10.65 2.66
CA THR A 65 6.86 11.14 3.15
C THR A 65 6.20 12.03 2.12
N LEU A 66 5.01 11.65 1.67
CA LEU A 66 4.09 12.57 1.00
C LEU A 66 3.63 13.60 2.02
N TRP A 67 3.97 14.87 1.82
CA TRP A 67 3.68 15.91 2.80
C TRP A 67 2.41 16.68 2.45
N SER A 68 2.37 17.26 1.25
CA SER A 68 1.20 17.96 0.75
C SER A 68 1.22 18.13 -0.77
N CYS A 69 0.03 18.34 -1.32
CA CYS A 69 -0.13 18.89 -2.67
C CYS A 69 -0.71 20.30 -2.55
N ARG A 70 -0.24 21.25 -3.37
CA ARG A 70 -0.71 22.63 -3.35
C ARG A 70 -1.14 23.06 -4.74
N MET A 71 -2.12 23.95 -4.80
CA MET A 71 -2.66 24.52 -6.04
C MET A 71 -3.23 23.50 -7.04
N ILE A 72 -3.58 22.29 -6.58
CA ILE A 72 -4.16 21.27 -7.46
C ILE A 72 -5.51 21.76 -8.00
N PRO A 73 -5.74 21.77 -9.33
CA PRO A 73 -7.01 22.20 -9.87
C PRO A 73 -8.16 21.34 -9.35
N THR A 74 -9.32 21.95 -9.16
CA THR A 74 -10.53 21.23 -8.78
C THR A 74 -11.29 20.81 -10.04
N PRO A 75 -11.85 19.60 -10.10
CA PRO A 75 -12.78 19.23 -11.15
C PRO A 75 -13.99 20.17 -11.17
N GLY A 76 -14.60 20.36 -12.35
CA GLY A 76 -15.72 21.26 -12.55
C GLY A 76 -17.00 20.85 -11.79
N VAL A 77 -17.94 21.78 -11.66
CA VAL A 77 -19.19 21.65 -10.87
C VAL A 77 -20.13 20.48 -11.26
N GLY A 78 -19.87 19.81 -12.40
CA GLY A 78 -20.64 18.64 -12.84
C GLY A 78 -20.22 17.32 -12.17
N LEU A 79 -19.19 17.35 -11.33
CA LEU A 79 -18.59 16.16 -10.71
C LEU A 79 -18.66 16.26 -9.19
N GLN A 80 -19.16 15.20 -8.55
CA GLN A 80 -19.05 15.00 -7.12
C GLN A 80 -17.76 14.24 -6.81
N VAL A 81 -16.80 14.89 -6.16
CA VAL A 81 -15.53 14.25 -5.77
C VAL A 81 -15.74 13.35 -4.56
N LEU A 82 -15.47 12.06 -4.72
CA LEU A 82 -15.52 11.04 -3.66
C LEU A 82 -14.18 10.90 -2.93
N SER A 83 -13.07 10.98 -3.67
CA SER A 83 -11.73 10.82 -3.11
C SER A 83 -10.72 11.69 -3.85
N ARG A 84 -9.67 12.09 -3.12
CA ARG A 84 -8.44 12.71 -3.62
C ARG A 84 -7.30 11.83 -3.16
N HIS A 85 -6.40 11.46 -4.06
CA HIS A 85 -5.37 10.49 -3.74
C HIS A 85 -4.14 10.68 -4.61
N VAL A 86 -3.05 10.03 -4.21
CA VAL A 86 -1.85 9.87 -5.01
C VAL A 86 -1.64 8.39 -5.22
N ARG A 87 -1.55 7.96 -6.47
CA ARG A 87 -1.01 6.64 -6.82
C ARG A 87 0.46 6.78 -7.13
N LEU A 88 1.26 5.85 -6.64
CA LEU A 88 2.69 5.87 -6.81
C LEU A 88 3.26 4.50 -7.12
N CYS A 89 4.32 4.48 -7.91
CA CYS A 89 5.05 3.28 -8.28
C CYS A 89 6.52 3.62 -8.60
N ALA A 90 7.40 2.64 -8.49
CA ALA A 90 8.73 2.70 -9.08
C ALA A 90 8.64 2.51 -10.60
N THR A 91 9.50 3.21 -11.34
CA THR A 91 9.56 3.15 -12.79
C THR A 91 10.94 3.54 -13.28
N ASP A 92 11.34 2.99 -14.42
CA ASP A 92 12.58 3.32 -15.14
C ASP A 92 12.39 4.38 -16.24
N GLY A 93 11.27 5.11 -16.21
CA GLY A 93 10.88 6.05 -17.27
C GLY A 93 10.12 5.40 -18.44
N THR A 94 10.10 4.07 -18.53
CA THR A 94 9.40 3.33 -19.60
C THR A 94 8.35 2.37 -19.07
N ARG A 95 8.63 1.65 -17.99
CA ARG A 95 7.77 0.61 -17.42
C ARG A 95 7.59 0.83 -15.92
N VAL A 96 6.46 0.36 -15.41
CA VAL A 96 6.22 0.25 -13.97
C VAL A 96 6.96 -0.98 -13.43
N LEU A 97 7.76 -0.79 -12.39
CA LEU A 97 8.64 -1.82 -11.82
C LEU A 97 8.17 -2.36 -10.47
N SER A 98 7.33 -1.62 -9.74
CA SER A 98 6.79 -2.04 -8.44
C SER A 98 5.27 -2.22 -8.47
N ASN A 99 4.70 -2.67 -7.36
CA ASN A 99 3.27 -2.48 -7.13
C ASN A 99 2.91 -0.99 -7.15
N ILE A 100 1.65 -0.70 -7.47
CA ILE A 100 1.08 0.63 -7.39
C ILE A 100 0.47 0.80 -5.99
N HIS A 101 1.06 1.69 -5.20
CA HIS A 101 0.56 2.03 -3.88
C HIS A 101 -0.33 3.27 -3.96
N THR A 102 -1.41 3.30 -3.17
CA THR A 102 -2.37 4.41 -3.16
C THR A 102 -2.37 5.05 -1.77
N VAL A 103 -2.17 6.37 -1.72
CA VAL A 103 -2.32 7.17 -0.48
C VAL A 103 -3.46 8.16 -0.68
N ARG A 104 -4.48 8.05 0.15
CA ARG A 104 -5.63 8.97 0.17
C ARG A 104 -5.24 10.26 0.89
N ALA A 105 -5.59 11.38 0.27
CA ALA A 105 -5.35 12.68 0.83
C ALA A 105 -6.57 13.18 1.62
N THR A 106 -6.28 13.98 2.65
CA THR A 106 -7.26 14.82 3.32
C THR A 106 -7.24 16.22 2.74
N TYR A 107 -8.35 16.94 2.86
CA TYR A 107 -8.44 18.33 2.42
C TYR A 107 -9.39 19.12 3.30
N SER A 108 -9.18 20.44 3.36
CA SER A 108 -10.14 21.35 3.99
C SER A 108 -11.08 21.91 2.93
N PRO A 109 -12.41 21.94 3.15
CA PRO A 109 -13.34 22.64 2.26
C PRO A 109 -13.01 24.13 2.09
N LYS A 110 -12.34 24.75 3.07
CA LYS A 110 -11.86 26.15 3.00
C LYS A 110 -10.67 26.31 2.04
N ASN A 111 -9.93 25.25 1.76
CA ASN A 111 -8.78 25.25 0.86
C ASN A 111 -8.75 23.96 0.02
N PRO A 112 -9.68 23.79 -0.95
CA PRO A 112 -9.88 22.54 -1.68
C PRO A 112 -8.75 22.19 -2.67
N LYS A 113 -7.87 23.16 -2.95
CA LYS A 113 -6.69 23.00 -3.82
C LYS A 113 -5.45 22.53 -3.05
N THR A 114 -5.54 22.42 -1.73
CA THR A 114 -4.46 21.94 -0.89
C THR A 114 -4.85 20.60 -0.30
N TRP A 115 -4.03 19.60 -0.56
CA TRP A 115 -4.22 18.24 -0.06
C TRP A 115 -3.12 17.95 0.94
N SER A 116 -3.47 17.28 2.04
CA SER A 116 -2.57 16.89 3.11
C SER A 116 -2.60 15.38 3.31
N PHE A 117 -1.51 14.84 3.85
CA PHE A 117 -1.38 13.41 4.17
C PHE A 117 -1.00 13.24 5.64
N SER A 118 -1.16 12.04 6.18
CA SER A 118 -0.89 11.74 7.59
C SER A 118 -1.57 12.73 8.56
N PRO A 119 -2.92 12.88 8.51
CA PRO A 119 -3.63 13.72 9.46
C PRO A 119 -3.34 13.28 10.90
N GLN A 120 -3.35 14.23 11.85
CA GLN A 120 -3.28 13.89 13.26
C GLN A 120 -4.57 13.20 13.68
N THR A 121 -4.46 11.99 14.22
CA THR A 121 -5.58 11.18 14.71
C THR A 121 -5.36 10.82 16.17
N ALA A 122 -6.43 10.71 16.95
CA ALA A 122 -6.36 10.27 18.35
C ALA A 122 -6.01 8.78 18.50
N GLY A 123 -6.26 7.99 17.45
CA GLY A 123 -5.93 6.56 17.38
C GLY A 123 -4.91 6.24 16.29
N ILE A 124 -4.80 4.96 15.99
CA ILE A 124 -3.95 4.42 14.94
C ILE A 124 -4.38 5.02 13.59
N LEU A 125 -3.47 5.75 12.93
CA LEU A 125 -3.72 6.36 11.62
C LEU A 125 -3.93 5.26 10.57
N PRO A 126 -5.06 5.19 9.85
CA PRO A 126 -5.29 4.20 8.79
C PRO A 126 -4.17 4.19 7.76
N THR A 127 -3.75 3.00 7.34
CA THR A 127 -2.68 2.79 6.35
C THR A 127 -2.90 3.59 5.07
N LEU A 128 -4.15 3.64 4.60
CA LEU A 128 -4.55 4.36 3.41
C LEU A 128 -4.32 5.89 3.50
N LEU A 129 -4.30 6.46 4.70
CA LEU A 129 -4.07 7.90 4.94
C LEU A 129 -2.61 8.22 5.27
N SER A 130 -1.77 7.20 5.46
CA SER A 130 -0.37 7.36 5.81
C SER A 130 0.44 7.79 4.60
N GLY A 131 0.96 9.01 4.65
CA GLY A 131 1.95 9.48 3.68
C GLY A 131 3.34 8.94 3.91
N HIS A 132 3.58 8.11 4.95
CA HIS A 132 4.90 7.56 5.28
C HIS A 132 5.12 6.22 4.57
N CYS A 133 5.96 6.24 3.53
CA CYS A 133 6.17 5.10 2.65
C CYS A 133 7.65 4.69 2.59
N PHE A 134 7.90 3.46 2.16
CA PHE A 134 9.20 3.00 1.70
C PHE A 134 9.09 2.48 0.27
N LEU A 135 10.19 2.55 -0.47
CA LEU A 135 10.40 1.86 -1.73
C LEU A 135 11.66 1.01 -1.62
N ARG A 136 11.52 -0.28 -1.89
CA ARG A 136 12.62 -1.17 -2.30
C ARG A 136 12.48 -1.43 -3.79
N CYS A 137 13.59 -1.34 -4.52
CA CYS A 137 13.64 -1.72 -5.92
C CYS A 137 15.07 -2.12 -6.29
N ASN A 138 15.21 -3.33 -6.83
CA ASN A 138 16.48 -3.87 -7.29
C ASN A 138 16.64 -3.68 -8.80
N SER A 139 16.56 -2.43 -9.25
CA SER A 139 16.76 -2.04 -10.66
C SER A 139 17.97 -1.15 -10.77
N ASP A 140 18.84 -1.46 -11.73
CA ASP A 140 20.06 -0.70 -12.01
C ASP A 140 19.82 0.44 -13.02
N SER A 141 18.56 0.71 -13.38
CA SER A 141 18.25 1.78 -14.31
C SER A 141 18.68 3.15 -13.75
N PRO A 142 19.45 3.95 -14.51
CA PRO A 142 19.79 5.31 -14.09
C PRO A 142 18.57 6.23 -14.05
N GLU A 143 17.49 5.87 -14.75
CA GLU A 143 16.21 6.59 -14.77
C GLU A 143 15.24 6.07 -13.70
N LEU A 144 15.70 5.23 -12.77
CA LEU A 144 14.87 4.74 -11.67
C LEU A 144 14.35 5.94 -10.85
N GLY A 145 13.04 6.00 -10.71
CA GLY A 145 12.38 7.01 -9.92
C GLY A 145 11.01 6.60 -9.41
N ILE A 146 10.42 7.47 -8.61
CA ILE A 146 9.05 7.34 -8.12
C ILE A 146 8.16 8.22 -8.99
N LEU A 147 7.20 7.59 -9.67
CA LEU A 147 6.10 8.30 -10.33
C LEU A 147 4.99 8.52 -9.32
N PHE A 148 4.46 9.75 -9.29
CA PHE A 148 3.31 10.14 -8.50
C PHE A 148 2.21 10.62 -9.44
N GLU A 149 1.09 9.92 -9.51
CA GLU A 149 -0.11 10.35 -10.23
C GLU A 149 -1.15 10.85 -9.23
N LEU A 150 -1.52 12.13 -9.32
CA LEU A 150 -2.51 12.75 -8.45
C LEU A 150 -3.89 12.47 -9.05
N GLY A 151 -4.73 11.71 -8.34
CA GLY A 151 -6.03 11.27 -8.83
C GLY A 151 -7.20 11.89 -8.05
N VAL A 152 -8.34 11.99 -8.74
CA VAL A 152 -9.65 12.17 -8.10
C VAL A 152 -10.63 11.11 -8.59
N THR A 153 -11.26 10.42 -7.64
CA THR A 153 -12.42 9.56 -7.92
C THR A 153 -13.68 10.40 -7.76
N PHE A 154 -14.62 10.26 -8.69
CA PHE A 154 -15.80 11.10 -8.75
C PHE A 154 -17.04 10.32 -9.21
N ILE A 155 -18.21 10.90 -8.96
CA ILE A 155 -19.48 10.57 -9.63
C ILE A 155 -19.85 11.74 -10.52
N ARG A 156 -20.26 11.45 -11.75
CA ARG A 156 -20.80 12.45 -12.67
C ARG A 156 -22.25 12.73 -12.32
N ASN A 157 -22.57 13.97 -11.94
CA ASN A 157 -23.91 14.34 -11.46
C ASN A 157 -25.02 14.08 -12.49
N SER A 158 -24.71 14.18 -13.79
CA SER A 158 -25.70 14.00 -14.86
C SER A 158 -26.03 12.55 -15.18
N THR A 159 -25.11 11.60 -14.96
CA THR A 159 -25.28 10.18 -15.33
C THR A 159 -25.27 9.24 -14.13
N GLY A 160 -24.78 9.69 -12.97
CA GLY A 160 -24.51 8.82 -11.83
C GLY A 160 -23.29 7.93 -12.01
N GLU A 161 -22.59 8.01 -13.15
CA GLU A 161 -21.43 7.16 -13.43
C GLU A 161 -20.24 7.53 -12.54
N ARG A 162 -19.62 6.51 -11.96
CA ARG A 162 -18.37 6.64 -11.24
C ARG A 162 -17.20 6.59 -12.22
N GLY A 163 -16.21 7.43 -11.99
CA GLY A 163 -14.99 7.43 -12.78
C GLY A 163 -13.80 7.94 -11.98
N GLU A 164 -12.63 7.86 -12.60
CA GLU A 164 -11.42 8.41 -12.06
C GLU A 164 -10.62 9.18 -13.11
N MET A 165 -10.03 10.30 -12.70
CA MET A 165 -9.19 11.13 -13.55
C MET A 165 -7.89 11.51 -12.83
N SER A 166 -6.83 11.59 -13.61
CA SER A 166 -5.58 12.21 -13.22
C SER A 166 -5.71 13.73 -13.27
N CYS A 167 -5.36 14.38 -12.16
CA CYS A 167 -5.21 15.82 -12.02
C CYS A 167 -3.82 16.31 -12.44
N GLY A 168 -2.92 15.38 -12.76
CA GLY A 168 -1.54 15.62 -13.11
C GLY A 168 -0.61 14.62 -12.42
N TRP A 169 0.66 14.66 -12.79
CA TRP A 169 1.67 13.73 -12.32
C TRP A 169 2.99 14.44 -12.01
N ALA A 170 3.79 13.84 -11.14
CA ALA A 170 5.13 14.29 -10.80
C ALA A 170 6.08 13.09 -10.79
N PHE A 171 7.36 13.33 -11.03
CA PHE A 171 8.37 12.28 -11.04
C PHE A 171 9.58 12.70 -10.20
N LEU A 172 10.07 11.79 -9.35
CA LEU A 172 11.28 11.96 -8.57
C LEU A 172 12.28 10.86 -8.97
N ARG A 173 13.26 11.22 -9.81
CA ARG A 173 14.44 10.39 -10.06
C ARG A 173 15.17 10.14 -8.74
N LEU A 174 15.64 8.93 -8.47
CA LEU A 174 16.26 8.57 -7.18
C LEU A 174 17.78 8.66 -7.18
N SER A 175 18.37 8.89 -8.35
CA SER A 175 19.79 9.20 -8.56
C SER A 175 19.96 10.62 -9.10
N ASP A 176 21.13 11.21 -8.85
CA ASP A 176 21.58 12.41 -9.56
C ASP A 176 22.19 12.06 -10.93
N ASP A 177 22.58 13.07 -11.70
CA ASP A 177 23.17 12.89 -13.04
C ASP A 177 24.54 12.18 -13.02
N ALA A 178 25.19 12.09 -11.85
CA ALA A 178 26.42 11.34 -11.63
C ALA A 178 26.15 9.91 -11.14
N GLY A 179 24.89 9.51 -10.98
CA GLY A 179 24.47 8.18 -10.52
C GLY A 179 24.45 8.01 -9.00
N ASN A 180 24.69 9.06 -8.21
CA ASN A 180 24.66 8.96 -6.76
C ASN A 180 23.22 9.00 -6.21
N PRO A 181 22.91 8.31 -5.11
CA PRO A 181 21.59 8.40 -4.47
C PRO A 181 21.22 9.83 -4.07
N LEU A 182 19.94 10.19 -4.26
CA LEU A 182 19.45 11.51 -3.87
C LEU A 182 19.61 11.78 -2.35
N PRO A 183 19.96 13.02 -1.95
CA PRO A 183 20.10 13.36 -0.55
C PRO A 183 18.75 13.38 0.19
N ASN A 184 18.80 13.07 1.48
CA ASN A 184 17.64 13.14 2.37
C ASN A 184 17.24 14.59 2.66
N ARG A 185 16.26 15.10 1.92
CA ARG A 185 15.69 16.45 2.09
C ARG A 185 14.25 16.51 1.61
N THR A 186 13.65 17.69 1.73
CA THR A 186 12.36 18.00 1.13
C THR A 186 12.54 18.40 -0.33
N TYR A 187 11.73 17.82 -1.20
CA TYR A 187 11.65 18.08 -2.63
C TYR A 187 10.27 18.65 -2.94
N GLU A 188 10.25 19.77 -3.66
CA GLU A 188 9.03 20.33 -4.21
C GLU A 188 9.00 20.04 -5.71
N LEU A 189 8.14 19.09 -6.09
CA LEU A 189 8.00 18.62 -7.46
C LEU A 189 6.89 19.41 -8.14
N GLN A 190 7.16 19.89 -9.35
CA GLN A 190 6.11 20.46 -10.20
C GLN A 190 5.19 19.32 -10.68
N VAL A 191 3.89 19.57 -10.64
CA VAL A 191 2.89 18.63 -11.16
C VAL A 191 2.61 19.00 -12.61
N ASN A 192 2.91 18.07 -13.51
CA ASN A 192 2.70 18.15 -14.94
C ASN A 192 1.28 17.68 -15.30
N GLY A 193 0.72 18.22 -16.38
CA GLY A 193 -0.57 17.79 -16.90
C GLY A 193 -0.42 16.60 -17.84
N GLY A 194 -1.53 16.10 -18.34
CA GLY A 194 -1.51 15.00 -19.29
C GLY A 194 -1.32 13.64 -18.62
N ILE A 195 -0.90 12.67 -19.42
CA ILE A 195 -0.49 11.34 -18.93
C ILE A 195 0.99 11.37 -18.50
N PRO A 196 1.44 10.44 -17.64
CA PRO A 196 2.86 10.32 -17.29
C PRO A 196 3.77 10.33 -18.53
N TYR A 197 4.85 11.10 -18.45
CA TYR A 197 5.84 11.34 -19.51
C TYR A 197 5.36 12.16 -20.71
N GLU A 198 4.10 12.59 -20.77
CA GLU A 198 3.63 13.56 -21.75
C GLU A 198 4.27 14.93 -21.46
N LYS A 199 4.99 15.48 -22.44
CA LYS A 199 5.68 16.77 -22.31
C LYS A 199 4.73 17.92 -22.68
N ASP A 200 5.00 19.09 -22.10
CA ASP A 200 4.38 20.37 -22.47
C ASP A 200 2.86 20.50 -22.26
N VAL A 201 2.26 19.65 -21.41
CA VAL A 201 0.85 19.79 -21.02
C VAL A 201 0.72 20.60 -19.74
N ALA A 202 0.18 21.82 -19.87
CA ALA A 202 -0.01 22.72 -18.74
C ALA A 202 -1.12 22.23 -17.78
N VAL A 203 -0.83 22.24 -16.48
CA VAL A 203 -1.86 22.14 -15.43
C VAL A 203 -2.36 23.54 -15.10
N GLU A 204 -3.47 23.97 -15.69
CA GLU A 204 -3.96 25.33 -15.50
C GLU A 204 -4.34 25.63 -14.04
N ALA A 205 -3.60 26.53 -13.41
CA ALA A 205 -4.06 27.29 -12.25
C ALA A 205 -4.61 28.66 -12.71
N SER A 206 -5.77 28.66 -13.39
CA SER A 206 -6.50 29.87 -13.82
C SER A 206 -5.64 30.95 -14.50
N ALA A 207 -5.49 30.89 -15.83
CA ALA A 207 -4.74 31.88 -16.59
C ALA A 207 -5.58 33.14 -16.92
N MET A 208 -5.12 34.32 -16.51
CA MET A 208 -5.37 35.56 -17.26
C MET A 208 -4.44 35.54 -18.48
N ARG A 209 -5.01 35.64 -19.70
CA ARG A 209 -4.24 35.79 -20.94
C ARG A 209 -3.61 37.19 -20.99
N GLY A 210 -2.28 37.26 -20.99
CA GLY A 210 -1.51 38.49 -21.20
C GLY A 210 0.00 38.19 -21.25
N SER A 211 0.74 38.82 -22.17
CA SER A 211 2.16 38.56 -22.41
C SER A 211 3.05 38.84 -21.18
N PRO A 212 4.19 38.14 -21.02
CA PRO A 212 5.04 38.26 -19.84
C PRO A 212 5.93 39.50 -19.91
N THR A 213 5.65 40.50 -19.10
CA THR A 213 6.58 41.62 -18.82
C THR A 213 6.74 41.76 -17.30
N GLY A 214 7.84 41.23 -16.76
CA GLY A 214 8.33 41.52 -15.39
C GLY A 214 8.61 40.30 -14.50
N MET A 215 9.80 40.25 -13.90
CA MET A 215 10.28 39.19 -12.99
C MET A 215 9.37 38.97 -11.77
N PHE A 216 8.74 40.03 -11.25
CA PHE A 216 7.79 39.93 -10.13
C PHE A 216 6.50 39.18 -10.50
N LYS A 217 5.97 39.34 -11.73
CA LYS A 217 4.80 38.57 -12.20
C LYS A 217 5.14 37.10 -12.43
N GLN A 218 6.36 36.80 -12.88
CA GLN A 218 6.88 35.44 -13.04
C GLN A 218 6.98 34.71 -11.69
N MET A 219 7.42 35.41 -10.63
CA MET A 219 7.44 34.88 -9.26
C MET A 219 6.02 34.60 -8.70
N PHE A 220 5.04 35.44 -9.03
CA PHE A 220 3.63 35.23 -8.66
C PHE A 220 2.99 34.08 -9.43
N GLN A 221 3.36 33.86 -10.70
CA GLN A 221 2.90 32.73 -11.51
C GLN A 221 3.50 31.41 -11.02
N ALA A 222 4.77 31.38 -10.61
CA ALA A 222 5.41 30.20 -10.01
C ALA A 222 4.71 29.74 -8.72
N ARG A 223 4.26 30.68 -7.88
CA ARG A 223 3.46 30.38 -6.67
C ARG A 223 2.07 29.80 -6.95
N ARG A 224 1.59 29.89 -8.19
CA ARG A 224 0.30 29.34 -8.60
C ARG A 224 0.41 27.96 -9.24
N GLN A 225 1.63 27.50 -9.55
CA GLN A 225 1.79 26.20 -10.17
C GLN A 225 1.44 25.07 -9.20
N PRO A 226 0.74 24.03 -9.67
CA PRO A 226 0.50 22.82 -8.90
C PRO A 226 1.81 22.14 -8.47
N THR A 227 1.96 21.86 -7.18
CA THR A 227 3.18 21.26 -6.63
C THR A 227 2.88 20.09 -5.70
N LEU A 228 3.69 19.04 -5.75
CA LEU A 228 3.74 17.94 -4.79
C LEU A 228 4.99 18.09 -3.92
N VAL A 229 4.82 18.03 -2.59
CA VAL A 229 5.93 18.09 -1.63
C VAL A 229 6.22 16.70 -1.09
N VAL A 230 7.43 16.20 -1.34
CA VAL A 230 7.91 14.89 -0.90
C VAL A 230 9.14 15.07 -0.03
N LYS A 231 9.21 14.40 1.12
CA LYS A 231 10.39 14.44 2.00
C LYS A 231 11.08 13.08 2.02
N LEU A 232 12.29 12.99 1.49
CA LEU A 232 13.15 11.82 1.67
C LEU A 232 13.72 11.80 3.09
N LYS A 233 13.81 10.61 3.69
CA LYS A 233 14.23 10.41 5.07
C LYS A 233 15.21 9.24 5.15
N SER A 234 16.20 9.38 6.02
CA SER A 234 17.01 8.23 6.43
C SER A 234 16.17 7.27 7.28
N ALA A 235 16.21 5.99 6.92
CA ALA A 235 15.76 4.94 7.82
C ALA A 235 16.76 4.80 8.98
N ASN A 236 16.26 4.58 10.20
CA ASN A 236 17.14 4.24 11.33
C ASN A 236 17.69 2.80 11.17
N SER A 237 18.66 2.39 11.99
CA SER A 237 19.30 1.08 11.83
C SER A 237 18.31 -0.09 11.92
N HIS A 238 17.36 -0.03 12.85
CA HIS A 238 16.37 -1.08 13.05
C HIS A 238 15.46 -1.23 11.83
N LEU A 239 14.91 -0.12 11.34
CA LEU A 239 14.08 -0.09 10.14
C LEU A 239 14.85 -0.55 8.91
N ARG A 240 16.11 -0.17 8.74
CA ARG A 240 16.95 -0.68 7.63
C ARG A 240 17.09 -2.19 7.68
N THR A 241 17.35 -2.76 8.86
CA THR A 241 17.42 -4.21 9.04
C THR A 241 16.10 -4.89 8.74
N GLN A 242 14.96 -4.30 9.09
CA GLN A 242 13.66 -4.90 8.76
C GLN A 242 13.36 -4.80 7.26
N LEU A 243 13.63 -3.65 6.64
CA LEU A 243 13.44 -3.46 5.21
C LEU A 243 14.29 -4.43 4.39
N SER A 244 15.52 -4.75 4.82
CA SER A 244 16.36 -5.71 4.10
C SER A 244 15.84 -7.15 4.13
N LEU A 245 14.83 -7.47 4.95
CA LEU A 245 14.17 -8.78 4.97
C LEU A 245 13.00 -8.88 3.97
N LEU A 246 12.54 -7.76 3.44
CA LEU A 246 11.39 -7.69 2.53
C LEU A 246 11.81 -8.02 1.08
N PRO A 247 10.84 -8.35 0.19
CA PRO A 247 11.10 -8.58 -1.23
C PRO A 247 11.96 -7.48 -1.86
N ASP A 248 12.70 -7.86 -2.91
CA ASP A 248 13.65 -6.99 -3.58
C ASP A 248 13.00 -5.75 -4.19
N THR A 249 11.73 -5.89 -4.62
CA THR A 249 10.92 -4.77 -5.07
C THR A 249 9.58 -4.74 -4.34
N LEU A 250 9.34 -3.67 -3.57
CA LEU A 250 8.08 -3.45 -2.87
C LEU A 250 7.92 -1.98 -2.49
N LEU A 251 6.72 -1.45 -2.68
CA LEU A 251 6.32 -0.09 -2.31
C LEU A 251 5.14 -0.12 -1.35
N HIS A 252 5.32 0.34 -0.11
CA HIS A 252 4.25 0.25 0.89
C HIS A 252 4.38 1.27 2.04
N CYS A 253 3.37 1.29 2.93
CA CYS A 253 3.38 2.04 4.19
C CYS A 253 4.45 1.55 5.17
N LEU A 254 5.16 2.48 5.79
CA LEU A 254 6.15 2.19 6.84
C LEU A 254 5.53 1.54 8.08
N SER A 255 4.27 1.85 8.39
CA SER A 255 3.54 1.28 9.53
C SER A 255 3.21 -0.21 9.40
N CYS A 256 3.58 -0.82 8.27
CA CYS A 256 3.18 -2.16 7.86
C CYS A 256 4.40 -3.12 7.82
N VAL A 257 5.61 -2.58 8.04
CA VAL A 257 6.87 -3.31 7.92
C VAL A 257 6.94 -4.51 8.87
N ASP A 258 6.54 -4.36 10.14
CA ASP A 258 6.59 -5.45 11.12
C ASP A 258 5.76 -6.67 10.67
N LEU A 259 4.54 -6.42 10.19
CA LEU A 259 3.64 -7.46 9.69
C LEU A 259 4.19 -8.12 8.41
N LEU A 260 4.75 -7.31 7.51
CA LEU A 260 5.35 -7.80 6.27
C LEU A 260 6.57 -8.70 6.55
N VAL A 261 7.41 -8.34 7.53
CA VAL A 261 8.56 -9.15 7.96
C VAL A 261 8.10 -10.47 8.57
N LEU A 262 7.08 -10.46 9.44
CA LEU A 262 6.52 -11.68 10.02
C LEU A 262 5.95 -12.61 8.95
N HIS A 263 5.16 -12.08 8.02
CA HIS A 263 4.67 -12.84 6.87
C HIS A 263 5.81 -13.42 6.03
N ARG A 264 6.83 -12.61 5.72
CA ARG A 264 7.98 -13.05 4.91
C ARG A 264 8.77 -14.16 5.59
N GLN A 265 8.87 -14.13 6.91
CA GLN A 265 9.49 -15.23 7.65
C GLN A 265 8.64 -16.50 7.63
N LEU A 266 7.33 -16.42 7.85
CA LEU A 266 6.44 -17.59 7.74
C LEU A 266 6.54 -18.23 6.36
N LEU A 267 6.62 -17.40 5.32
CA LEU A 267 6.82 -17.86 3.95
C LEU A 267 8.13 -18.63 3.79
N ALA A 268 9.22 -18.14 4.39
CA ALA A 268 10.53 -18.81 4.38
C ALA A 268 10.50 -20.14 5.14
N ASP A 269 9.92 -20.18 6.32
CA ASP A 269 9.81 -21.41 7.12
C ASP A 269 9.04 -22.48 6.33
N THR A 270 7.87 -22.14 5.81
CA THR A 270 7.01 -23.09 5.08
C THR A 270 7.64 -23.55 3.76
N LEU A 271 8.30 -22.68 3.01
CA LEU A 271 8.83 -23.03 1.69
C LEU A 271 10.23 -23.65 1.72
N LEU A 272 11.05 -23.31 2.70
CA LEU A 272 12.47 -23.68 2.74
C LEU A 272 12.82 -24.70 3.84
N MET A 273 12.06 -24.76 4.94
CA MET A 273 12.35 -25.65 6.06
C MET A 273 11.35 -26.80 6.17
N ASP A 274 10.06 -26.50 6.07
CA ASP A 274 8.99 -27.50 6.32
C ASP A 274 8.81 -28.46 5.14
N ARG A 275 9.44 -28.17 3.99
CA ARG A 275 9.41 -29.04 2.81
C ARG A 275 10.53 -30.08 2.87
N PRO A 276 10.22 -31.40 2.85
CA PRO A 276 11.24 -32.44 2.86
C PRO A 276 12.12 -32.41 1.60
N THR A 277 11.57 -32.01 0.45
CA THR A 277 12.31 -31.75 -0.78
C THR A 277 11.66 -30.61 -1.58
N MET A 278 12.45 -29.89 -2.40
CA MET A 278 11.96 -28.91 -3.36
C MET A 278 11.05 -29.51 -4.46
N GLN A 279 10.99 -30.84 -4.56
CA GLN A 279 10.15 -31.58 -5.50
C GLN A 279 8.83 -32.07 -4.89
N ALA A 280 8.63 -31.91 -3.58
CA ALA A 280 7.37 -32.30 -2.93
C ALA A 280 6.21 -31.43 -3.44
N ALA A 281 5.19 -32.05 -4.03
CA ALA A 281 4.00 -31.38 -4.55
C ALA A 281 2.83 -31.40 -3.54
N ASP A 282 3.11 -31.72 -2.28
CA ASP A 282 2.10 -31.73 -1.23
C ASP A 282 1.53 -30.33 -1.02
N PHE A 283 0.24 -30.27 -0.70
CA PHE A 283 -0.41 -29.00 -0.35
C PHE A 283 0.24 -28.39 0.88
N LEU A 284 0.63 -27.12 0.78
CA LEU A 284 1.12 -26.36 1.92
C LEU A 284 -0.09 -25.82 2.67
N PHE A 285 -0.33 -26.31 3.89
CA PHE A 285 -1.48 -25.89 4.69
C PHE A 285 -1.12 -24.67 5.54
N SER A 286 -1.41 -23.47 5.03
CA SER A 286 -1.18 -22.23 5.77
C SER A 286 -2.24 -21.18 5.42
N PRO A 287 -3.28 -21.02 6.24
CA PRO A 287 -4.30 -19.98 6.04
C PRO A 287 -3.71 -18.57 6.01
N VAL A 288 -2.60 -18.35 6.72
CA VAL A 288 -1.92 -17.05 6.72
C VAL A 288 -1.27 -16.80 5.36
N LEU A 289 -0.53 -17.75 4.81
CA LEU A 289 0.16 -17.55 3.53
C LEU A 289 -0.79 -17.49 2.33
N SER A 290 -1.89 -18.25 2.37
CA SER A 290 -2.93 -18.21 1.33
C SER A 290 -3.68 -16.88 1.30
N THR A 291 -3.96 -16.27 2.46
CA THR A 291 -4.88 -15.13 2.54
C THR A 291 -4.26 -13.79 2.95
N PHE A 292 -3.11 -13.76 3.61
CA PHE A 292 -2.45 -12.50 4.01
C PHE A 292 -2.20 -11.54 2.82
N PRO A 293 -1.74 -12.00 1.64
CA PRO A 293 -1.54 -11.13 0.49
C PRO A 293 -2.79 -10.32 0.13
N LEU A 294 -3.99 -10.87 0.32
CA LEU A 294 -5.27 -10.20 0.03
C LEU A 294 -5.48 -8.94 0.89
N LEU A 295 -4.91 -8.89 2.10
CA LEU A 295 -5.01 -7.73 2.98
C LEU A 295 -4.26 -6.52 2.40
N LEU A 296 -3.19 -6.75 1.62
CA LEU A 296 -2.46 -5.65 0.99
C LEU A 296 -3.28 -4.91 -0.07
N ASP A 297 -4.36 -5.55 -0.55
CA ASP A 297 -5.32 -4.97 -1.49
C ASP A 297 -6.60 -4.46 -0.79
N GLN A 298 -6.75 -4.72 0.51
CA GLN A 298 -7.89 -4.33 1.34
C GLN A 298 -7.38 -3.59 2.59
N PRO A 299 -7.09 -2.28 2.48
CA PRO A 299 -6.40 -1.53 3.54
C PRO A 299 -7.16 -1.50 4.87
N ASP A 300 -8.49 -1.62 4.85
CA ASP A 300 -9.33 -1.71 6.04
C ASP A 300 -9.11 -3.01 6.84
N LEU A 301 -8.95 -4.15 6.16
CA LEU A 301 -8.58 -5.41 6.80
C LEU A 301 -7.12 -5.42 7.25
N LEU A 302 -6.21 -4.80 6.50
CA LEU A 302 -4.83 -4.63 6.96
C LEU A 302 -4.77 -3.77 8.23
N ASP A 303 -5.57 -2.70 8.31
CA ASP A 303 -5.69 -1.85 9.50
C ASP A 303 -6.31 -2.58 10.69
N ALA A 304 -7.28 -3.48 10.44
CA ALA A 304 -7.83 -4.36 11.46
C ALA A 304 -6.75 -5.30 12.05
N LEU A 305 -5.97 -5.98 11.19
CA LEU A 305 -4.87 -6.84 11.63
C LEU A 305 -3.82 -6.04 12.40
N ARG A 306 -3.44 -4.87 11.91
CA ARG A 306 -2.44 -4.03 12.55
C ARG A 306 -2.88 -3.55 13.92
N SER A 307 -4.16 -3.19 14.06
CA SER A 307 -4.72 -2.79 15.35
C SER A 307 -4.72 -3.96 16.33
N ALA A 308 -5.14 -5.15 15.90
CA ALA A 308 -5.10 -6.36 16.72
C ALA A 308 -3.66 -6.75 17.11
N TRP A 309 -2.70 -6.60 16.20
CA TRP A 309 -1.29 -6.87 16.46
C TRP A 309 -0.68 -5.90 17.46
N ILE A 310 -0.94 -4.59 17.33
CA ILE A 310 -0.46 -3.59 18.29
C ILE A 310 -1.03 -3.87 19.69
N ASP A 311 -2.30 -4.24 19.78
CA ASP A 311 -2.93 -4.62 21.05
C ASP A 311 -2.26 -5.86 21.65
N ALA A 312 -2.00 -6.90 20.85
CA ALA A 312 -1.30 -8.09 21.30
C ALA A 312 0.14 -7.77 21.75
N GLU A 313 0.88 -7.02 20.94
CA GLU A 313 2.25 -6.62 21.23
C GLU A 313 2.34 -5.77 22.51
N ASN A 314 1.39 -4.89 22.78
CA ASN A 314 1.36 -4.10 24.02
C ASN A 314 1.20 -4.97 25.27
N ASN A 315 0.60 -6.16 25.14
CA ASN A 315 0.44 -7.12 26.23
C ASN A 315 1.63 -8.10 26.36
N MET A 316 2.59 -8.09 25.45
CA MET A 316 3.77 -8.96 25.51
C MET A 316 4.84 -8.42 26.47
N SER A 317 5.49 -9.33 27.20
CA SER A 317 6.68 -9.01 27.99
C SER A 317 7.89 -8.69 27.09
N ARG A 318 8.92 -8.05 27.66
CA ARG A 318 10.15 -7.70 26.92
C ARG A 318 10.91 -8.92 26.41
N SER A 319 10.86 -10.06 27.09
CA SER A 319 11.50 -11.31 26.64
C SER A 319 10.74 -11.88 25.45
N GLN A 320 9.41 -11.92 25.51
CA GLN A 320 8.55 -12.35 24.40
C GLN A 320 8.78 -11.52 23.13
N LYS A 321 8.89 -10.19 23.26
CA LYS A 321 9.18 -9.31 22.10
C LYS A 321 10.55 -9.54 21.46
N ARG A 322 11.49 -10.18 22.16
CA ARG A 322 12.82 -10.53 21.64
C ARG A 322 12.88 -11.95 21.08
N ASP A 323 11.96 -12.80 21.50
CA ASP A 323 11.82 -14.15 20.99
C ASP A 323 11.02 -14.14 19.69
N PHE A 324 11.75 -14.27 18.58
CA PHE A 324 11.14 -14.24 17.26
C PHE A 324 10.29 -15.48 16.97
N CYS A 325 10.56 -16.63 17.60
CA CYS A 325 9.71 -17.81 17.48
C CYS A 325 8.35 -17.54 18.12
N PHE A 326 8.36 -16.95 19.32
CA PHE A 326 7.14 -16.50 20.00
C PHE A 326 6.36 -15.49 19.16
N LEU A 327 7.03 -14.49 18.58
CA LEU A 327 6.36 -13.49 17.73
C LEU A 327 5.65 -14.11 16.52
N LYS A 328 6.25 -15.11 15.85
CA LYS A 328 5.61 -15.82 14.74
C LYS A 328 4.34 -16.54 15.19
N GLN A 329 4.42 -17.28 16.30
CA GLN A 329 3.29 -18.04 16.83
C GLN A 329 2.14 -17.12 17.24
N GLU A 330 2.46 -16.02 17.94
CA GLU A 330 1.45 -15.04 18.34
C GLU A 330 0.89 -14.30 17.12
N PHE A 331 1.69 -14.03 16.08
CA PHE A 331 1.20 -13.42 14.84
C PHE A 331 0.18 -14.31 14.13
N VAL A 332 0.47 -15.61 13.97
CA VAL A 332 -0.49 -16.57 13.40
C VAL A 332 -1.78 -16.61 14.21
N LYS A 333 -1.67 -16.66 15.54
CA LYS A 333 -2.83 -16.65 16.44
C LYS A 333 -3.66 -15.38 16.28
N VAL A 334 -3.03 -14.20 16.32
CA VAL A 334 -3.71 -12.91 16.13
C VAL A 334 -4.38 -12.84 14.77
N TYR A 335 -3.70 -13.28 13.71
CA TYR A 335 -4.25 -13.31 12.35
C TYR A 335 -5.54 -14.15 12.28
N LEU A 336 -5.47 -15.39 12.78
CA LEU A 336 -6.59 -16.32 12.78
C LEU A 336 -7.74 -15.86 13.67
N SER A 337 -7.44 -15.23 14.80
CA SER A 337 -8.45 -14.72 15.75
C SER A 337 -8.98 -13.33 15.40
N SER A 338 -8.59 -12.72 14.28
CA SER A 338 -9.05 -11.39 13.88
C SER A 338 -9.53 -11.35 12.43
N VAL A 339 -8.61 -11.24 11.48
CA VAL A 339 -8.89 -10.91 10.08
C VAL A 339 -9.21 -12.11 9.21
N TYR A 340 -8.74 -13.30 9.55
CA TYR A 340 -9.08 -14.51 8.81
C TYR A 340 -10.60 -14.70 8.75
N PHE A 341 -11.30 -14.55 9.89
CA PHE A 341 -12.76 -14.58 9.95
C PHE A 341 -13.41 -13.57 8.99
N LEU A 342 -12.89 -12.34 8.97
CA LEU A 342 -13.47 -11.24 8.21
C LEU A 342 -13.37 -11.47 6.71
N LEU A 343 -12.28 -12.09 6.24
CA LEU A 343 -12.09 -12.43 4.82
C LEU A 343 -13.17 -13.39 4.31
N HIS A 344 -13.66 -14.30 5.15
CA HIS A 344 -14.63 -15.34 4.79
C HIS A 344 -16.03 -15.08 5.38
N SER A 345 -16.28 -13.85 5.86
CA SER A 345 -17.57 -13.46 6.40
C SER A 345 -18.55 -13.09 5.28
N ALA A 346 -19.73 -13.73 5.25
CA ALA A 346 -20.79 -13.37 4.30
C ALA A 346 -21.37 -11.97 4.57
N SER A 347 -21.19 -11.45 5.80
CA SER A 347 -21.66 -10.14 6.20
C SER A 347 -20.75 -9.00 5.76
N LEU A 348 -19.49 -9.29 5.38
CA LEU A 348 -18.54 -8.27 4.94
C LEU A 348 -18.70 -7.99 3.43
N PRO A 349 -19.19 -6.81 3.01
CA PRO A 349 -19.33 -6.49 1.59
C PRO A 349 -17.98 -6.49 0.87
N SER A 350 -17.95 -6.76 -0.44
CA SER A 350 -16.73 -6.65 -1.26
C SER A 350 -16.06 -5.27 -1.11
N HIS A 351 -14.75 -5.21 -0.98
CA HIS A 351 -14.03 -3.92 -0.94
C HIS A 351 -14.24 -3.13 -2.23
N ARG A 352 -14.65 -1.86 -2.11
CA ARG A 352 -14.85 -0.94 -3.24
C ARG A 352 -14.13 0.39 -2.97
N TRP A 353 -13.17 0.70 -3.82
CA TRP A 353 -12.38 1.93 -3.71
C TRP A 353 -13.27 3.18 -3.79
N ALA A 354 -13.04 4.10 -2.84
CA ALA A 354 -13.64 5.42 -2.79
C ALA A 354 -15.18 5.36 -2.87
N ASP A 355 -15.76 4.39 -2.16
CA ASP A 355 -17.19 4.23 -1.99
C ASP A 355 -17.58 4.51 -0.53
N PRO A 356 -18.02 5.72 -0.17
CA PRO A 356 -18.28 6.06 1.23
C PRO A 356 -19.29 5.14 1.90
N SER A 357 -20.32 4.69 1.18
CA SER A 357 -21.35 3.82 1.75
C SER A 357 -20.81 2.41 2.01
N CYS A 358 -20.05 1.85 1.06
CA CYS A 358 -19.43 0.54 1.24
C CYS A 358 -18.33 0.56 2.30
N GLU A 359 -17.49 1.61 2.31
CA GLU A 359 -16.44 1.81 3.31
C GLU A 359 -17.02 1.92 4.72
N GLU A 360 -18.12 2.67 4.89
CA GLU A 360 -18.82 2.79 6.17
C GLU A 360 -19.44 1.46 6.62
N GLN A 361 -20.10 0.73 5.71
CA GLN A 361 -20.67 -0.59 6.00
C GLN A 361 -19.59 -1.59 6.43
N ARG A 362 -18.48 -1.66 5.69
CA ARG A 362 -17.34 -2.53 6.02
C ARG A 362 -16.74 -2.14 7.37
N ALA A 363 -16.53 -0.85 7.63
CA ALA A 363 -16.00 -0.38 8.90
C ALA A 363 -16.87 -0.81 10.10
N ARG A 364 -18.21 -0.71 9.98
CA ARG A 364 -19.15 -1.19 11.00
C ARG A 364 -19.02 -2.69 11.23
N VAL A 365 -19.08 -3.50 10.17
CA VAL A 365 -18.95 -4.97 10.26
C VAL A 365 -17.63 -5.38 10.89
N ILE A 366 -16.52 -4.76 10.48
CA ILE A 366 -15.18 -5.02 11.04
C ILE A 366 -15.17 -4.67 12.53
N TYR A 367 -15.63 -3.47 12.89
CA TYR A 367 -15.64 -3.02 14.29
C TYR A 367 -16.50 -3.91 15.19
N ASP A 368 -17.73 -4.21 14.78
CA ASP A 368 -18.67 -5.03 15.55
C ASP A 368 -18.10 -6.44 15.74
N THR A 369 -17.59 -7.05 14.67
CA THR A 369 -16.98 -8.38 14.71
C THR A 369 -15.79 -8.43 15.66
N LEU A 370 -14.82 -7.51 15.51
CA LEU A 370 -13.63 -7.48 16.36
C LEU A 370 -13.98 -7.20 17.84
N SER A 371 -14.97 -6.35 18.09
CA SER A 371 -15.44 -6.05 19.44
C SER A 371 -16.08 -7.29 20.10
N SER A 372 -16.93 -8.02 19.37
CA SER A 372 -17.51 -9.27 19.85
C SER A 372 -16.44 -10.35 20.07
N LEU A 373 -15.43 -10.44 19.21
CA LEU A 373 -14.31 -11.37 19.38
C LEU A 373 -13.50 -11.08 20.64
N LYS A 374 -13.25 -9.80 20.95
CA LYS A 374 -12.60 -9.39 22.20
C LYS A 374 -13.44 -9.73 23.43
N HIS A 375 -14.76 -9.58 23.37
CA HIS A 375 -15.63 -9.84 24.52
C HIS A 375 -15.76 -11.34 24.84
N ASN A 376 -15.74 -12.21 23.82
CA ASN A 376 -15.81 -13.66 24.00
C ASN A 376 -14.50 -14.29 24.46
N GLN A 377 -13.39 -13.53 24.55
CA GLN A 377 -12.15 -14.00 25.17
C GLN A 377 -12.29 -13.96 26.71
N HIS A 378 -12.84 -15.03 27.29
CA HIS A 378 -12.78 -15.23 28.74
C HIS A 378 -11.32 -15.39 29.20
N PRO A 379 -10.91 -14.81 30.36
CA PRO A 379 -9.52 -14.82 30.83
C PRO A 379 -8.98 -16.20 31.24
N SER A 380 -9.80 -17.25 31.22
CA SER A 380 -9.43 -18.63 31.61
C SER A 380 -9.29 -19.60 30.42
N SER A 381 -9.58 -19.18 29.19
CA SER A 381 -9.39 -20.01 27.99
C SER A 381 -8.28 -19.42 27.13
N SER A 382 -7.10 -20.05 27.16
CA SER A 382 -5.88 -19.66 26.44
C SER A 382 -5.94 -19.85 24.91
N SER A 383 -7.12 -19.98 24.35
CA SER A 383 -7.35 -20.13 22.92
C SER A 383 -8.56 -19.27 22.58
N ALA A 384 -8.36 -18.21 21.79
CA ALA A 384 -9.45 -17.68 20.99
C ALA A 384 -9.86 -18.83 20.05
N GLY A 385 -10.85 -19.59 20.49
CA GLY A 385 -11.13 -20.91 19.94
C GLY A 385 -11.82 -20.85 18.58
N PRO A 386 -11.89 -22.01 17.90
CA PRO A 386 -12.69 -22.19 16.69
C PRO A 386 -14.20 -22.00 16.90
N GLU A 387 -14.65 -21.71 18.13
CA GLU A 387 -16.06 -21.49 18.50
C GLU A 387 -16.74 -20.38 17.69
N VAL A 388 -15.96 -19.39 17.23
CA VAL A 388 -16.44 -18.32 16.36
C VAL A 388 -16.88 -18.85 15.00
N PHE A 389 -16.23 -19.89 14.46
CA PHE A 389 -16.57 -20.49 13.16
C PHE A 389 -17.82 -21.37 13.22
N VAL A 390 -18.29 -21.70 14.42
CA VAL A 390 -19.49 -22.52 14.67
C VAL A 390 -20.62 -21.71 15.34
N ASP A 391 -20.44 -20.40 15.52
CA ASP A 391 -21.47 -19.50 16.03
C ASP A 391 -22.59 -19.34 14.99
N ALA A 392 -23.77 -19.90 15.27
CA ALA A 392 -24.93 -19.83 14.40
C ALA A 392 -25.43 -18.39 14.13
N ALA A 393 -25.04 -17.43 14.96
CA ALA A 393 -25.33 -16.01 14.72
C ALA A 393 -24.47 -15.39 13.61
N ARG A 394 -23.39 -16.08 13.17
CA ARG A 394 -22.43 -15.58 12.20
C ARG A 394 -22.53 -16.39 10.91
N GLN A 395 -22.88 -15.70 9.81
CA GLN A 395 -22.93 -16.33 8.49
C GLN A 395 -21.56 -16.29 7.83
N HIS A 396 -21.07 -17.48 7.48
CA HIS A 396 -19.83 -17.70 6.77
C HIS A 396 -20.08 -18.07 5.32
N LEU A 397 -19.14 -17.72 4.45
CA LEU A 397 -19.10 -18.33 3.13
C LEU A 397 -18.84 -19.84 3.27
N ALA A 398 -19.32 -20.61 2.30
CA ALA A 398 -19.03 -22.03 2.26
C ALA A 398 -17.51 -22.22 2.20
N PHE A 399 -16.99 -23.05 3.11
CA PHE A 399 -15.57 -23.32 3.20
C PHE A 399 -15.03 -23.86 1.88
N ASP A 400 -13.94 -23.26 1.41
CA ASP A 400 -13.18 -23.70 0.24
C ASP A 400 -11.77 -24.15 0.67
N LEU A 401 -11.27 -25.26 0.11
CA LEU A 401 -9.94 -25.76 0.43
C LEU A 401 -8.83 -24.75 0.08
N SER A 402 -9.05 -23.91 -0.92
CA SER A 402 -8.13 -22.82 -1.31
C SER A 402 -7.88 -21.81 -0.19
N GLU A 403 -8.77 -21.73 0.82
CA GLU A 403 -8.56 -20.89 2.01
C GLU A 403 -7.39 -21.38 2.86
N LEU A 404 -7.11 -22.69 2.86
CA LEU A 404 -6.05 -23.32 3.66
C LEU A 404 -4.84 -23.71 2.83
N THR A 405 -5.01 -23.97 1.53
CA THR A 405 -3.93 -24.43 0.66
C THR A 405 -3.18 -23.26 0.04
N PHE A 406 -1.93 -23.10 0.44
CA PHE A 406 -0.98 -22.20 -0.20
C PHE A 406 -0.33 -22.90 -1.39
N ASP A 407 -0.84 -22.62 -2.59
CA ASP A 407 -0.22 -23.07 -3.84
C ASP A 407 0.81 -22.04 -4.31
N PHE A 408 2.06 -22.23 -3.91
CA PHE A 408 3.12 -21.30 -4.28
C PHE A 408 3.38 -21.27 -5.80
N LEU A 409 3.05 -22.32 -6.56
CA LEU A 409 3.32 -22.36 -8.01
C LEU A 409 2.36 -21.48 -8.80
N SER A 410 1.15 -21.25 -8.31
CA SER A 410 0.19 -20.33 -8.95
C SER A 410 0.37 -18.88 -8.53
N VAL A 411 1.01 -18.62 -7.39
CA VAL A 411 1.16 -17.26 -6.83
C VAL A 411 2.58 -16.69 -6.89
N ALA A 412 3.60 -17.53 -7.07
CA ALA A 412 4.98 -17.06 -7.23
C ALA A 412 5.15 -16.25 -8.51
N ARG A 413 6.09 -15.32 -8.47
CA ARG A 413 6.35 -14.36 -9.56
C ARG A 413 7.44 -14.85 -10.52
#